data_AF-A0A3M1RE70-F1
#
_entry.id   AF-A0A3M1RE70-F1
#
_cell.length_a   1.000
_cell.length_b   1.000
_cell.length_c   1.000
_cell.angle_alpha   90.00
_cell.angle_beta   90.00
_cell.angle_gamma   90.00
#
_symmetry.space_group_name_H-M   'P 1'
#
loop_
_entity.id
_entity.type
_entity.pdbx_description
1 polymer ?
#
loop_
_entity_poly.entity_id
_entity_poly.type
_entity_poly.pdbx_seq_one_letter_code
_entity_poly.pdbx_strand_id
1 'polypeptide(L)'
;MTTETKTGFDENAFEAFLASRHDEPQWLIERRKEAWAAYNELPFPNSRMEEWRRTDMRAFSLDRFAPPASTTDLPVPAGVFTERFTAA
;
A
#
# COMPACT_ATOMS: atom_id res chain seq x y z
N MET A 1 -20.59 20.35 11.42
CA MET A 1 -19.14 20.09 11.53
C MET A 1 -18.94 18.60 11.39
N THR A 2 -18.46 18.12 10.26
CA THR A 2 -18.22 16.69 10.03
C THR A 2 -16.76 16.42 10.36
N THR A 3 -16.51 15.63 11.40
CA THR A 3 -15.18 15.19 11.79
C THR A 3 -14.71 14.13 10.80
N GLU A 4 -13.72 14.49 9.97
CA GLU A 4 -13.03 13.58 9.07
C GLU A 4 -12.07 12.71 9.90
N THR A 5 -12.44 11.45 10.11
CA THR A 5 -11.56 10.47 10.76
C THR A 5 -10.42 10.21 9.79
N LYS A 6 -9.25 10.78 10.07
CA LYS A 6 -8.05 10.62 9.25
C LYS A 6 -7.54 9.18 9.36
N THR A 7 -7.18 8.64 8.22
CA THR A 7 -7.11 7.20 7.96
C THR A 7 -5.74 6.76 7.50
N GLY A 8 -5.41 5.48 7.67
CA GLY A 8 -4.06 4.94 7.51
C GLY A 8 -3.54 4.82 6.08
N PHE A 9 -4.33 5.19 5.06
CA PHE A 9 -3.91 5.23 3.66
C PHE A 9 -3.79 6.68 3.17
N ASP A 10 -2.87 7.43 3.79
CA ASP A 10 -2.54 8.82 3.47
C ASP A 10 -1.03 9.01 3.27
N GLU A 11 -0.61 10.21 2.87
CA GLU A 11 0.80 10.54 2.60
C GLU A 11 1.71 10.25 3.81
N ASN A 12 1.26 10.63 5.01
CA ASN A 12 2.05 10.45 6.23
C ASN A 12 2.26 8.96 6.53
N ALA A 13 1.22 8.15 6.34
CA ALA A 13 1.31 6.71 6.52
C ALA A 13 2.17 6.05 5.44
N PHE A 14 2.15 6.56 4.20
CA PHE A 14 3.02 6.09 3.12
C PHE A 14 4.51 6.37 3.42
N GLU A 15 4.85 7.57 3.86
CA GLU A 15 6.22 7.91 4.24
C GLU A 15 6.71 7.08 5.44
N ALA A 16 5.86 6.89 6.46
CA ALA A 16 6.18 6.00 7.58
C ALA A 16 6.37 4.54 7.12
N PHE A 17 5.57 4.09 6.15
CA PHE A 17 5.69 2.75 5.56
C PHE A 17 7.03 2.57 4.85
N LEU A 18 7.48 3.54 4.06
CA LEU A 18 8.79 3.50 3.39
C LEU A 18 9.94 3.54 4.41
N ALA A 19 9.87 4.43 5.40
CA ALA A 19 10.91 4.57 6.43
C ALA A 19 11.11 3.29 7.25
N SER A 20 10.04 2.51 7.46
CA SER A 20 10.12 1.24 8.20
C SER A 20 10.89 0.12 7.47
N ARG A 21 11.14 0.26 6.16
CA ARG A 21 11.70 -0.79 5.27
C ARG A 21 13.03 -0.37 4.65
N HIS A 22 13.99 -0.10 5.52
CA HIS A 22 15.35 0.33 5.16
C HIS A 22 16.17 -0.74 4.41
N ASP A 23 15.70 -1.98 4.39
CA ASP A 23 16.36 -3.14 3.78
C ASP A 23 15.88 -3.42 2.34
N GLU A 24 14.93 -2.64 1.81
CA GLU A 24 14.46 -2.77 0.43
C GLU A 24 15.49 -2.23 -0.58
N PRO A 25 15.70 -2.91 -1.73
CA PRO A 25 16.52 -2.38 -2.81
C PRO A 25 15.96 -1.06 -3.36
N GLN A 26 16.84 -0.14 -3.79
CA GLN A 26 16.45 1.18 -4.29
C GLN A 26 15.39 1.14 -5.40
N TRP A 27 15.51 0.19 -6.34
CA TRP A 27 14.56 0.06 -7.45
C TRP A 27 13.12 -0.21 -6.98
N LEU A 28 12.95 -0.86 -5.82
CA LEU A 28 11.64 -1.17 -5.27
C LEU A 28 11.03 0.06 -4.59
N ILE A 29 11.86 0.81 -3.85
CA ILE A 29 11.46 2.06 -3.21
C ILE A 29 10.97 3.06 -4.27
N GLU A 30 11.71 3.23 -5.37
CA GLU A 30 11.31 4.14 -6.45
C GLU A 30 10.01 3.69 -7.12
N ARG A 31 9.85 2.40 -7.42
CA ARG A 31 8.57 1.86 -7.95
C ARG A 31 7.37 2.12 -7.03
N ARG A 32 7.57 2.08 -5.70
CA ARG A 32 6.48 2.38 -4.75
C ARG A 32 6.09 3.85 -4.82
N LYS A 33 7.06 4.76 -4.90
CA LYS A 33 6.82 6.20 -5.05
C LYS A 33 6.12 6.52 -6.37
N GLU A 34 6.54 5.91 -7.46
CA GLU A 34 5.88 6.04 -8.78
C GLU A 34 4.41 5.59 -8.71
N ALA A 35 4.15 4.44 -8.09
CA ALA A 35 2.78 3.93 -7.92
C ALA A 35 1.93 4.84 -7.03
N TRP A 36 2.50 5.39 -5.96
CA TRP A 36 1.83 6.33 -5.08
C TRP A 36 1.48 7.65 -5.78
N ALA A 37 2.41 8.21 -6.55
CA ALA A 37 2.16 9.39 -7.38
C ALA A 37 1.03 9.14 -8.39
N ALA A 38 1.08 8.01 -9.11
CA ALA A 38 0.02 7.64 -10.05
C ALA A 38 -1.34 7.46 -9.36
N TYR A 39 -1.38 6.88 -8.17
CA TYR A 39 -2.61 6.76 -7.38
C TYR A 39 -3.22 8.12 -7.05
N ASN A 40 -2.40 9.10 -6.66
CA ASN A 40 -2.85 10.45 -6.33
C ASN A 40 -3.34 11.24 -7.56
N GLU A 41 -2.76 10.98 -8.73
CA GLU A 41 -3.15 11.64 -9.99
C GLU A 41 -4.40 11.04 -10.63
N LEU A 42 -4.62 9.73 -10.48
CA LEU A 42 -5.72 9.03 -11.13
C LEU A 42 -7.04 9.24 -10.37
N PRO A 43 -8.15 9.52 -11.07
CA PRO A 43 -9.45 9.59 -10.43
C PRO A 43 -9.87 8.22 -9.91
N PHE A 44 -10.55 8.20 -8.76
CA PHE A 44 -11.09 6.95 -8.22
C PHE A 44 -12.04 6.29 -9.25
N PRO A 45 -11.95 4.96 -9.42
CA PRO A 45 -12.74 4.26 -10.41
C PRO A 45 -14.24 4.43 -10.16
N ASN A 46 -14.99 4.60 -11.23
CA ASN A 46 -16.44 4.75 -11.15
C ASN A 46 -17.13 3.97 -12.26
N SER A 47 -18.42 3.70 -12.06
CA SER A 47 -19.23 2.84 -12.94
C SER A 47 -19.44 3.38 -14.36
N ARG A 48 -18.99 4.61 -14.68
CA ARG A 48 -19.04 5.15 -16.05
C ARG A 48 -17.83 4.72 -16.88
N MET A 49 -16.74 4.29 -16.24
CA MET A 49 -15.59 3.70 -16.92
C MET A 49 -15.95 2.28 -17.37
N GLU A 50 -15.67 1.92 -18.62
CA GLU A 50 -16.11 0.63 -19.20
C GLU A 50 -15.52 -0.56 -18.44
N GLU A 51 -14.26 -0.41 -18.00
CA GLU A 51 -13.51 -1.37 -17.20
C GLU A 51 -14.15 -1.63 -15.84
N TRP A 52 -14.88 -0.66 -15.30
CA TRP A 52 -15.51 -0.69 -13.98
C TRP A 52 -17.03 -0.81 -14.03
N ARG A 53 -17.62 -0.95 -15.22
CA ARG A 53 -19.07 -0.99 -15.41
C ARG A 53 -19.77 -2.10 -14.62
N ARG A 54 -19.06 -3.21 -14.37
CA ARG A 54 -19.59 -4.41 -13.69
C ARG A 54 -19.07 -4.58 -12.26
N THR A 55 -18.29 -3.63 -11.75
CA THR A 55 -17.64 -3.71 -10.44
C THR A 55 -17.98 -2.47 -9.62
N ASP A 56 -18.71 -2.65 -8.51
CA ASP A 56 -19.02 -1.55 -7.62
C ASP A 56 -17.84 -1.25 -6.68
N MET A 57 -17.16 -0.13 -6.93
CA MET A 57 -16.02 0.35 -6.16
C MET A 57 -16.41 1.25 -4.98
N ARG A 58 -17.69 1.63 -4.82
CA ARG A 58 -18.12 2.60 -3.79
C ARG A 58 -17.95 2.07 -2.37
N ALA A 59 -18.03 0.75 -2.19
CA ALA A 59 -17.82 0.10 -0.91
C ALA A 59 -16.34 0.02 -0.53
N PHE A 60 -15.43 0.33 -1.46
CA PHE A 60 -13.99 0.25 -1.23
C PHE A 60 -13.44 1.55 -0.65
N SER A 61 -13.55 1.67 0.68
CA SER A 61 -13.02 2.78 1.48
C SER A 61 -11.56 2.55 1.84
N LEU A 62 -10.63 2.97 0.99
CA LEU A 62 -9.17 2.84 1.22
C LEU A 62 -8.71 3.50 2.51
N ASP A 63 -9.38 4.57 2.90
CA ASP A 63 -9.22 5.27 4.15
C ASP A 63 -9.34 4.27 5.34
N ARG A 64 -10.24 3.31 5.31
CA ARG A 64 -10.41 2.38 6.44
C ARG A 64 -9.29 1.35 6.58
N PHE A 65 -8.30 1.34 5.70
CA PHE A 65 -7.19 0.40 5.72
C PHE A 65 -5.89 1.09 6.15
N ALA A 66 -5.04 0.33 6.80
CA ALA A 66 -3.67 0.72 7.11
C ALA A 66 -2.72 -0.32 6.52
N PRO A 67 -1.47 0.06 6.18
CA PRO A 67 -0.46 -0.90 5.83
C PRO A 67 -0.32 -1.95 6.93
N PRO A 68 -0.01 -3.22 6.58
CA PRO A 68 0.22 -4.24 7.60
C PRO A 68 1.35 -3.77 8.52
N ALA A 69 1.11 -3.85 9.83
CA ALA A 69 2.18 -3.67 10.81
C ALA A 69 3.34 -4.59 10.41
N SER A 70 4.58 -4.11 10.52
CA SER A 70 5.74 -4.95 10.27
C SER A 70 5.65 -6.16 11.18
N THR A 71 5.31 -7.32 10.59
CA THR A 71 5.25 -8.61 11.26
C THR A 71 6.68 -9.07 11.55
N THR A 72 7.32 -8.40 12.50
CA THR A 72 8.66 -8.77 12.97
C THR A 72 8.57 -9.79 14.11
N ASP A 73 7.41 -9.92 14.75
CA ASP A 73 7.29 -10.67 16.02
C ASP A 73 6.45 -11.95 15.96
N LEU A 74 5.94 -12.34 14.78
CA LEU A 74 5.32 -13.67 14.66
C LEU A 74 6.43 -14.72 14.49
N PRO A 75 6.42 -15.81 15.29
CA PRO A 75 7.40 -16.87 15.13
C PRO A 75 7.28 -17.43 13.72
N VAL A 76 8.37 -17.31 12.96
CA VAL A 76 8.45 -17.86 11.61
C VAL A 76 8.33 -19.38 11.72
N PRO A 77 7.32 -20.02 11.10
CA PRO A 77 7.16 -21.46 11.20
C PRO A 77 8.39 -22.15 10.57
N ALA A 78 8.83 -23.24 11.19
CA ALA A 78 9.93 -24.04 10.68
C ALA A 78 9.61 -24.49 9.24
N GLY A 79 10.51 -24.20 8.30
CA GLY A 79 10.36 -24.52 6.88
C GLY A 79 10.04 -23.33 5.96
N VAL A 80 9.87 -22.11 6.48
CA VAL A 80 9.80 -20.91 5.63
C VAL A 80 11.19 -20.55 5.12
N PHE A 81 11.31 -20.38 3.81
CA PHE A 81 12.55 -19.97 3.16
C PHE A 81 12.81 -18.48 3.45
N THR A 82 13.77 -18.20 4.34
CA THR A 82 14.15 -16.83 4.73
C THR A 82 15.34 -16.30 3.94
N GLU A 83 15.91 -17.08 3.02
CA GLU A 83 17.05 -16.61 2.23
C GLU A 83 16.61 -15.48 1.28
N ARG A 84 17.33 -14.37 1.39
CA ARG A 84 17.14 -13.19 0.54
C ARG A 84 17.62 -13.56 -0.86
N PHE A 85 16.77 -13.35 -1.86
CA PHE A 85 17.16 -13.46 -3.26
C PHE A 85 18.16 -12.34 -3.57
N THR A 86 19.46 -12.65 -3.52
CA THR A 86 20.52 -11.75 -3.96
C THR A 86 20.61 -11.87 -5.47
N ALA A 87 20.17 -10.85 -6.21
CA ALA A 87 20.43 -10.73 -7.64
C ALA A 87 21.91 -10.36 -7.82
N ALA A 88 22.64 -11.15 -8.62
CA ALA A 88 24.03 -10.94 -9.01
C ALA A 88 24.16 -9.96 -10.18
#